data_AF-A0A016SB81-F1
#
_entry.id   AF-A0A016SB81-F1
#
_cell.length_a   1.000
_cell.length_b   1.000
_cell.length_c   1.000
_cell.angle_alpha   90.00
_cell.angle_beta   90.00
_cell.angle_gamma   90.00
#
_symmetry.space_group_name_H-M   'P 1'
#
loop_
_entity.id
_entity.type
_entity.pdbx_description
1 polymer ?
#
loop_
_entity_poly.entity_id
_entity_poly.type
_entity_poly.pdbx_seq_one_letter_code
_entity_poly.pdbx_strand_id
1 'polypeptide(L)'
;MTRCSSCGMAIDATDNSSGVGHPMCRGRPPPGGAQWCPLCAVAVDDTKQAWKTHLTTECYNNPRRSGPEVEFDTAPEVKSESKTRPNSSVSTKGGTSGGGRMIDANKLVAALQDVQQRKKQESLKKKAATTTKEAETQ
;
A
#
# COMPACT_ATOMS: atom_id res chain seq x y z
N MET A 1 -4.59 8.69 2.48
CA MET A 1 -5.92 8.43 1.89
C MET A 1 -7.00 8.53 2.96
N THR A 2 -8.15 9.10 2.61
CA THR A 2 -9.36 9.27 3.42
C THR A 2 -10.57 8.79 2.62
N ARG A 3 -11.73 8.62 3.27
CA ARG A 3 -12.97 8.25 2.57
C ARG A 3 -13.58 9.49 1.92
N CYS A 4 -13.89 9.42 0.64
CA CYS A 4 -14.63 10.48 -0.05
C CYS A 4 -16.07 10.52 0.49
N SER A 5 -16.49 11.70 0.95
CA SER A 5 -17.83 11.91 1.54
C SER A 5 -18.98 11.66 0.57
N SER A 6 -18.77 11.85 -0.73
CA SER A 6 -19.83 11.71 -1.75
C SER A 6 -20.03 10.28 -2.22
N CYS A 7 -18.96 9.50 -2.37
CA CYS A 7 -19.01 8.21 -3.07
C CYS A 7 -18.44 7.03 -2.26
N GLY A 8 -17.86 7.31 -1.09
CA GLY A 8 -17.30 6.29 -0.22
C GLY A 8 -15.98 5.67 -0.67
N MET A 9 -15.47 5.99 -1.87
CA MET A 9 -14.17 5.52 -2.36
C MET A 9 -12.99 6.24 -1.68
N ALA A 10 -11.82 5.61 -1.71
CA ALA A 10 -10.60 6.19 -1.16
C ALA A 10 -10.11 7.35 -2.02
N ILE A 11 -9.86 8.50 -1.40
CA ILE A 11 -9.33 9.72 -2.02
C ILE A 11 -8.15 10.23 -1.19
N ASP A 12 -7.23 10.99 -1.78
CA ASP A 12 -6.21 11.68 -1.01
C ASP A 12 -6.80 12.72 -0.05
N ALA A 13 -6.15 12.87 1.11
CA ALA A 13 -6.65 13.77 2.16
C ALA A 13 -6.69 15.21 1.68
N THR A 14 -5.66 15.62 0.93
CA THR A 14 -5.56 16.94 0.31
C THR A 14 -6.71 17.18 -0.68
N ASP A 15 -6.98 16.22 -1.57
CA ASP A 15 -8.03 16.34 -2.59
C ASP A 15 -9.44 16.32 -1.98
N ASN A 16 -9.63 15.59 -0.88
CA ASN A 16 -10.87 15.63 -0.13
C ASN A 16 -11.08 16.98 0.56
N SER A 17 -10.01 17.57 1.11
CA SER A 17 -10.05 18.86 1.80
C SER A 17 -10.21 20.06 0.85
N SER A 18 -9.69 19.95 -0.37
CA SER A 18 -9.80 20.98 -1.41
C SER A 18 -11.13 20.94 -2.18
N GLY A 19 -11.97 19.93 -1.92
CA GLY A 19 -13.25 19.76 -2.60
C GLY A 19 -13.15 19.30 -4.04
N VAL A 20 -11.95 18.91 -4.51
CA VAL A 20 -11.71 18.38 -5.87
C VAL A 20 -12.52 17.10 -6.11
N GLY A 21 -12.91 16.41 -5.03
CA GLY A 21 -13.79 15.24 -5.09
C GLY A 21 -13.09 14.05 -5.72
N HIS A 22 -13.67 12.86 -5.58
CA HIS A 22 -13.02 11.66 -6.12
C HIS A 22 -13.21 11.63 -7.65
N PRO A 23 -12.13 11.50 -8.47
CA PRO A 23 -12.22 11.58 -9.93
C PRO A 23 -13.23 10.60 -10.54
N MET A 24 -13.36 9.41 -9.93
CA MET A 24 -14.30 8.39 -10.39
C MET A 24 -15.76 8.70 -10.03
N CYS A 25 -16.02 9.46 -8.97
CA CYS A 25 -17.41 9.75 -8.60
C CYS A 25 -17.99 10.91 -9.40
N ARG A 26 -17.16 11.83 -9.91
CA ARG A 26 -17.63 13.07 -10.55
C ARG A 26 -18.72 13.77 -9.72
N GLY A 27 -18.63 13.68 -8.39
CA GLY A 27 -19.63 14.18 -7.44
C GLY A 27 -20.93 13.35 -7.30
N ARG A 28 -21.08 12.21 -7.98
CA ARG A 28 -22.28 11.37 -7.89
C ARG A 28 -22.15 10.27 -6.83
N PRO A 29 -23.10 10.19 -5.88
CA PRO A 29 -23.21 9.03 -5.02
C PRO A 29 -23.63 7.80 -5.84
N PRO A 30 -23.32 6.58 -5.37
CA PRO A 30 -23.90 5.38 -5.95
C PRO A 30 -25.44 5.40 -5.80
N PRO A 31 -26.18 4.69 -6.67
CA PRO A 31 -27.60 4.46 -6.50
C PRO A 31 -27.94 3.91 -5.10
N GLY A 32 -29.15 4.15 -4.61
CA GLY A 32 -29.56 3.71 -3.28
C GLY A 32 -29.38 2.20 -3.09
N GLY A 33 -28.67 1.81 -2.04
CA GLY A 33 -28.37 0.40 -1.74
C GLY A 33 -27.16 -0.18 -2.47
N ALA A 34 -26.53 0.59 -3.37
CA ALA A 34 -25.35 0.17 -4.11
C ALA A 34 -24.06 0.86 -3.60
N GLN A 35 -22.93 0.28 -3.96
CA GLN A 35 -21.59 0.81 -3.76
C GLN A 35 -20.83 0.81 -5.08
N TRP A 36 -19.90 1.75 -5.23
CA TRP A 36 -19.01 1.77 -6.39
C TRP A 36 -17.97 0.65 -6.27
N CYS A 37 -17.86 -0.18 -7.31
CA CYS A 37 -16.74 -1.10 -7.44
C CYS A 37 -15.43 -0.31 -7.58
N PRO A 38 -14.45 -0.47 -6.66
CA PRO A 38 -13.21 0.30 -6.70
C PRO A 38 -12.30 -0.09 -7.88
N LEU A 39 -12.57 -1.22 -8.52
CA LEU A 39 -11.81 -1.69 -9.67
C LEU A 39 -12.34 -1.06 -10.98
N CYS A 40 -13.65 -1.01 -11.16
CA CYS A 40 -14.25 -0.71 -12.46
C CYS A 40 -15.27 0.45 -12.45
N ALA A 41 -15.51 1.06 -11.28
CA ALA A 41 -16.45 2.17 -11.06
C ALA A 41 -17.89 1.89 -11.52
N VAL A 42 -18.31 0.63 -11.57
CA VAL A 42 -19.71 0.22 -11.77
C VAL A 42 -20.40 0.16 -10.40
N ALA A 43 -21.67 0.56 -10.33
CA ALA A 43 -22.47 0.44 -9.11
C ALA A 43 -22.90 -1.02 -8.91
N VAL A 44 -22.66 -1.55 -7.72
CA VAL A 44 -22.97 -2.93 -7.33
C VAL A 44 -23.80 -2.90 -6.06
N ASP A 45 -24.89 -3.65 -6.00
CA ASP A 45 -25.69 -3.76 -4.78
C ASP A 45 -24.83 -4.21 -3.60
N ASP A 46 -25.05 -3.63 -2.42
CA ASP A 46 -24.26 -3.91 -1.21
C ASP A 46 -24.66 -5.23 -0.55
N THR A 47 -24.64 -6.30 -1.34
CA THR A 47 -24.94 -7.66 -0.91
C THR A 47 -23.79 -8.58 -1.30
N LYS A 48 -23.51 -9.58 -0.44
CA LYS A 48 -22.41 -10.53 -0.67
C LYS A 48 -22.56 -11.29 -2.00
N GLN A 49 -23.81 -11.60 -2.40
CA GLN A 49 -24.09 -12.32 -3.64
C GLN A 49 -23.83 -11.44 -4.86
N ALA A 50 -24.31 -10.19 -4.87
CA ALA A 50 -24.04 -9.25 -5.96
C ALA A 50 -22.54 -8.99 -6.14
N TRP A 51 -21.80 -8.79 -5.04
CA TRP A 51 -20.34 -8.65 -5.10
C TRP A 51 -19.62 -9.88 -5.61
N LYS A 52 -20.07 -11.09 -5.21
CA LYS A 52 -19.50 -12.34 -5.72
C LYS A 52 -19.68 -12.41 -7.24
N THR A 53 -20.92 -12.30 -7.71
CA THR A 53 -21.24 -12.32 -9.14
C THR A 53 -20.43 -11.25 -9.88
N HIS A 54 -20.47 -10.00 -9.41
CA HIS A 54 -19.74 -8.91 -10.04
C HIS A 54 -18.25 -9.22 -10.19
N LEU A 55 -17.56 -9.62 -9.11
CA LEU A 55 -16.12 -9.87 -9.14
C LEU A 55 -15.74 -11.11 -9.96
N THR A 56 -16.60 -12.13 -10.05
CA THR A 56 -16.30 -13.34 -10.81
C THR A 56 -16.64 -13.22 -12.30
N THR A 57 -17.77 -12.59 -12.64
CA THR A 57 -18.31 -12.67 -14.01
C THR A 57 -18.34 -11.33 -14.74
N GLU A 58 -18.56 -10.21 -14.05
CA GLU A 58 -18.90 -8.92 -14.69
C GLU A 58 -17.77 -7.87 -14.63
N CYS A 59 -16.90 -7.94 -13.61
CA CYS A 59 -15.87 -6.93 -13.35
C CYS A 59 -14.75 -7.03 -14.40
N TYR A 60 -14.83 -6.18 -15.42
CA TYR A 60 -13.84 -6.13 -16.51
C TYR A 60 -12.43 -5.72 -16.06
N ASN A 61 -12.31 -5.00 -14.93
CA ASN A 61 -11.01 -4.59 -14.38
C ASN A 61 -10.56 -5.47 -13.19
N ASN A 62 -11.07 -6.70 -13.08
CA ASN A 62 -10.57 -7.66 -12.10
C ASN A 62 -9.38 -8.45 -12.68
N PRO A 63 -8.13 -8.16 -12.30
CA PRO A 63 -6.94 -8.84 -12.84
C PRO A 63 -6.87 -10.32 -12.43
N ARG A 64 -7.64 -10.74 -11.41
CA ARG A 64 -7.70 -12.15 -10.97
C ARG A 64 -8.79 -12.95 -11.67
N ARG A 65 -9.58 -12.34 -12.56
CA ARG A 65 -10.66 -13.04 -13.28
C ARG A 65 -10.13 -14.15 -14.20
N SER A 66 -8.95 -13.94 -14.79
CA SER A 66 -8.28 -14.93 -15.65
C SER A 66 -7.25 -15.78 -14.88
N GLY A 67 -7.22 -15.70 -13.55
CA GLY A 67 -6.34 -16.53 -12.73
C GLY A 67 -6.78 -18.00 -12.76
N PRO A 68 -5.90 -18.94 -12.38
CA PRO A 68 -6.32 -20.33 -12.18
C PRO A 68 -7.51 -20.35 -11.21
N GLU A 69 -8.58 -21.08 -11.57
CA GLU A 69 -9.70 -21.31 -10.65
C GLU A 69 -9.16 -21.95 -9.39
N VAL A 70 -9.14 -21.17 -8.31
CA VAL A 70 -8.84 -21.71 -6.99
C VAL A 70 -10.16 -22.31 -6.52
N GLU A 71 -10.29 -23.62 -6.68
CA GLU A 71 -11.36 -24.40 -6.07
C GLU A 71 -11.32 -24.13 -4.56
N PHE A 72 -12.30 -23.37 -4.07
CA PHE A 72 -12.44 -23.13 -2.64
C PHE A 72 -13.00 -24.42 -2.03
N ASP A 73 -12.10 -25.31 -1.66
CA ASP A 73 -12.36 -26.45 -0.79
C ASP A 73 -13.24 -25.96 0.37
N THR A 74 -14.40 -26.60 0.52
CA THR A 74 -15.40 -26.20 1.49
C THR A 74 -14.86 -26.60 2.85
N ALA A 75 -14.21 -25.65 3.53
CA ALA A 75 -13.39 -25.88 4.72
C ALA A 75 -14.04 -26.83 5.75
N PRO A 76 -13.28 -27.75 6.37
CA PRO A 76 -13.76 -28.41 7.58
C PRO A 76 -13.90 -27.36 8.68
N GLU A 77 -15.01 -27.43 9.40
CA GLU A 77 -15.43 -26.53 10.47
C GLU A 77 -14.32 -26.30 11.52
N VAL A 78 -13.66 -25.14 11.47
CA VAL A 78 -12.65 -24.77 12.46
C VAL A 78 -13.37 -24.12 13.65
N LYS A 79 -13.43 -24.85 14.77
CA LYS A 79 -13.94 -24.35 16.05
C LYS A 79 -13.27 -23.02 16.42
N SER A 80 -14.09 -22.05 16.81
CA SER A 80 -13.68 -20.70 17.17
C SER A 80 -12.82 -20.68 18.43
N GLU A 81 -11.50 -20.60 18.27
CA GLU A 81 -10.59 -20.04 19.27
C GLU A 81 -10.20 -18.61 18.88
N SER A 82 -10.42 -17.68 19.80
CA SER A 82 -10.14 -16.26 19.66
C SER A 82 -8.64 -16.01 19.45
N LYS A 83 -8.20 -15.91 18.20
CA LYS A 83 -6.85 -15.47 17.84
C LYS A 83 -6.89 -14.08 17.22
N THR A 84 -6.34 -13.12 17.96
CA THR A 84 -6.16 -11.71 17.59
C THR A 84 -5.51 -11.59 16.21
N ARG A 85 -6.17 -10.83 15.32
CA ARG A 85 -5.79 -10.60 13.93
C ARG A 85 -4.43 -9.88 13.83
N PRO A 86 -3.39 -10.46 13.19
CA PRO A 86 -2.14 -9.74 12.95
C PRO A 86 -2.32 -8.69 11.86
N ASN A 87 -1.80 -7.48 12.13
CA ASN A 87 -1.84 -6.31 11.27
C ASN A 87 -0.99 -6.52 10.00
N SER A 88 -1.57 -6.24 8.83
CA SER A 88 -0.95 -6.42 7.52
C SER A 88 -0.09 -5.22 7.16
N SER A 89 1.19 -5.26 7.54
CA SER A 89 2.23 -4.46 6.91
C SER A 89 3.52 -5.26 6.84
N VAL A 90 3.68 -6.05 5.78
CA VAL A 90 5.03 -6.26 5.27
C VAL A 90 5.01 -6.56 3.77
N SER A 91 5.79 -5.75 3.08
CA SER A 91 6.05 -5.78 1.65
C SER A 91 7.09 -6.85 1.32
N THR A 92 7.05 -7.31 0.06
CA THR A 92 7.88 -8.30 -0.61
C THR A 92 9.41 -8.13 -0.42
N LYS A 93 10.16 -9.23 -0.25
CA LYS A 93 11.00 -9.90 -1.29
C LYS A 93 11.92 -11.00 -0.71
N GLY A 94 11.76 -12.22 -1.23
CA GLY A 94 12.85 -13.15 -1.62
C GLY A 94 13.79 -13.76 -0.58
N GLY A 95 13.71 -15.09 -0.44
CA GLY A 95 14.91 -15.94 -0.45
C GLY A 95 15.37 -16.58 0.86
N THR A 96 15.07 -17.88 0.97
CA THR A 96 15.92 -18.93 1.55
C THR A 96 15.93 -19.10 3.08
N SER A 97 15.19 -20.14 3.49
CA SER A 97 15.43 -21.06 4.62
C SER A 97 15.71 -20.49 6.02
N GLY A 98 14.77 -20.80 6.93
CA GLY A 98 15.09 -21.40 8.23
C GLY A 98 15.72 -20.51 9.30
N GLY A 99 14.93 -20.19 10.32
CA GLY A 99 15.42 -19.77 11.64
C GLY A 99 15.42 -18.25 11.83
N GLY A 100 14.41 -17.76 12.55
CA GLY A 100 14.28 -16.36 12.94
C GLY A 100 15.49 -15.89 13.75
N ARG A 101 16.42 -15.21 13.10
CA ARG A 101 17.37 -14.32 13.74
C ARG A 101 16.74 -12.94 13.74
N MET A 102 16.11 -12.56 14.85
CA MET A 102 15.68 -11.18 15.05
C MET A 102 16.88 -10.26 14.80
N ILE A 103 16.71 -9.28 13.91
CA ILE A 103 17.71 -8.27 13.64
C ILE A 103 17.84 -7.42 14.91
N ASP A 104 19.04 -7.38 15.51
CA ASP A 104 19.32 -6.59 16.71
C ASP A 104 19.17 -5.09 16.39
N ALA A 105 18.21 -4.43 17.04
CA ALA A 105 17.91 -3.02 16.82
C ALA A 105 19.12 -2.11 17.07
N ASN A 106 19.99 -2.45 18.02
CA ASN A 106 21.19 -1.67 18.32
C ASN A 106 22.21 -1.77 17.18
N LYS A 107 22.34 -2.93 16.55
CA LYS A 107 23.21 -3.09 15.37
C LYS A 107 22.70 -2.28 14.18
N LEU A 108 21.37 -2.18 14.01
CA LEU A 108 20.77 -1.37 12.95
C LEU A 108 21.03 0.13 13.18
N VAL A 109 20.85 0.61 14.41
CA VAL A 109 21.09 2.01 14.77
C VAL A 109 22.57 2.37 14.60
N ALA A 110 23.48 1.51 15.04
CA ALA A 110 24.92 1.73 14.86
C ALA A 110 25.31 1.79 13.37
N ALA A 111 24.76 0.91 12.53
CA ALA A 111 25.00 0.92 11.09
C ALA A 111 24.49 2.21 10.43
N LEU A 112 23.31 2.71 10.83
CA LEU A 112 22.76 3.95 10.31
C LEU A 112 23.59 5.17 10.73
N GLN A 113 24.07 5.20 11.97
CA GLN A 113 24.97 6.25 12.44
C GLN A 113 26.30 6.26 11.68
N ASP A 114 26.89 5.10 11.41
CA ASP A 114 28.13 5.01 10.63
C ASP A 114 27.94 5.52 9.19
N VAL A 115 26.81 5.19 8.54
CA VAL A 115 26.48 5.71 7.21
C VAL A 115 26.33 7.24 7.21
N GLN A 116 25.71 7.81 8.25
CA GLN A 116 25.58 9.27 8.38
C GLN A 116 26.94 9.94 8.60
N GLN A 117 27.83 9.36 9.40
CA GLN A 117 29.16 9.89 9.64
C GLN A 117 30.03 9.85 8.38
N ARG A 118 29.98 8.75 7.61
CA ARG A 118 30.68 8.64 6.32
C ARG A 118 30.21 9.70 5.33
N LYS A 119 28.90 9.89 5.18
CA LYS A 119 28.34 10.95 4.33
C LYS A 119 28.79 12.34 4.77
N LYS A 120 28.85 12.60 6.09
CA LYS A 120 29.35 13.87 6.62
C LYS A 120 30.83 14.08 6.29
N GLN A 121 31.67 13.07 6.48
CA GLN A 121 33.09 13.16 6.14
C GLN A 121 33.33 13.32 4.63
N GLU A 122 32.59 12.62 3.78
CA GLU A 122 32.65 12.80 2.32
C GLU A 122 32.23 14.22 1.91
N SER A 123 31.19 14.77 2.54
CA SER A 123 30.76 16.15 2.27
C SER A 123 31.81 17.18 2.68
N LEU A 124 32.50 16.96 3.80
CA LEU A 124 33.57 17.84 4.28
C LEU A 124 34.82 17.73 3.40
N LYS A 125 35.18 16.51 2.96
CA LYS A 125 36.28 16.29 2.00
C LYS A 125 35.99 16.93 0.64
N LYS A 126 34.76 16.83 0.14
CA LYS A 126 34.33 17.52 -1.10
C LYS A 126 34.42 19.03 -0.96
N LYS A 127 33.94 19.59 0.16
CA LYS A 127 34.03 21.04 0.44
C LYS A 127 35.49 21.51 0.54
N ALA A 128 36.34 20.77 1.25
CA ALA A 128 37.76 21.09 1.35
C ALA A 128 38.46 21.05 -0.03
N ALA A 129 38.16 20.05 -0.87
CA ALA A 129 38.71 19.94 -2.22
C ALA A 129 38.20 21.05 -3.18
N THR A 130 37.00 21.59 -2.95
CA THR A 130 36.52 22.77 -3.68
C THR A 130 37.25 24.05 -3.25
N THR A 131 37.51 24.23 -1.95
CA THR A 131 38.23 25.40 -1.43
C THR A 131 39.70 25.44 -1.85
N THR A 132 40.39 24.30 -1.99
CA THR A 132 41.77 24.29 -2.49
C THR A 132 41.88 24.66 -3.96
N LYS A 133 40.88 24.30 -4.79
CA LYS A 133 40.88 24.65 -6.23
C LYS A 133 40.65 26.14 -6.50
N GLU A 134 39.93 26.84 -5.64
CA GLU A 134 39.75 28.29 -5.75
C GLU A 134 40.97 29.09 -5.28
N ALA A 135 41.82 28.52 -4.41
CA ALA A 135 43.03 29.17 -3.92
C ALA A 135 44.26 29.04 -4.86
N GLU A 136 44.23 28.12 -5.84
CA GLU A 136 45.27 27.97 -6.87
C GLU A 136 45.00 28.80 -8.14
N THR A 137 43.89 29.57 -8.18
CA THR A 137 43.48 30.37 -9.35
C THR A 137 43.40 31.88 -9.05
N GLN A 138 44.30 32.39 -8.18
CA GLN A 138 44.56 33.82 -8.01
C GLN A 138 46.05 34.12 -8.12
#